data_AF-A0A9E2ZA70-F1
#
_entry.id   AF-A0A9E2ZA70-F1
#
_cell.length_a   1.000
_cell.length_b   1.000
_cell.length_c   1.000
_cell.angle_alpha   90.00
_cell.angle_beta   90.00
_cell.angle_gamma   90.00
#
_symmetry.space_group_name_H-M   'P 1'
#
loop_
_entity.id
_entity.type
_entity.pdbx_description
1 polymer ?
#
loop_
_entity_poly.entity_id
_entity_poly.type
_entity_poly.pdbx_seq_one_letter_code
_entity_poly.pdbx_strand_id
1 'polypeptide(L)'
;MKAADENLAIELSMAELREVAGYAVACAEPALAIFEHERSDDRRPRAAIDIARAFADGAARTKIIRDNAWAAHRAAHEAREAGQAAASDAARAAVSAASA
;
A
#
# COMPACT_ATOMS: atom_id res chain seq x y z
N MET A 1 35.48 3.32 21.10
CA MET A 1 34.52 2.23 20.85
C MET A 1 33.51 2.75 19.83
N LYS A 2 33.73 2.47 18.55
CA LYS A 2 32.81 2.84 17.47
C LYS A 2 32.29 1.52 16.92
N ALA A 3 31.07 1.13 17.29
CA ALA A 3 30.40 0.04 16.60
C ALA A 3 30.39 0.44 15.13
N ALA A 4 31.08 -0.36 14.31
CA ALA A 4 30.97 -0.25 12.88
C ALA A 4 29.48 -0.39 12.55
N ASP A 5 29.01 0.57 11.76
CA ASP A 5 27.79 0.57 10.98
C ASP A 5 27.44 -0.85 10.51
N GLU A 6 26.70 -1.60 11.32
CA GLU A 6 26.15 -2.89 10.91
C GLU A 6 25.06 -2.55 9.90
N ASN A 7 25.31 -2.90 8.65
CA ASN A 7 24.33 -2.74 7.59
C ASN A 7 23.15 -3.68 7.87
N LEU A 8 22.13 -3.18 8.57
CA LEU A 8 20.89 -3.88 8.93
C LEU A 8 19.96 -4.14 7.72
N ALA A 9 20.42 -3.83 6.49
CA ALA A 9 19.65 -4.07 5.28
C ALA A 9 19.49 -5.58 5.03
N ILE A 10 18.24 -6.02 4.91
CA ILE A 10 17.90 -7.37 4.48
C ILE A 10 17.58 -7.31 2.99
N GLU A 11 18.44 -7.92 2.18
CA GLU A 11 18.18 -8.08 0.75
C GLU A 11 17.07 -9.10 0.53
N LEU A 12 15.98 -8.68 -0.13
CA LEU A 12 14.84 -9.55 -0.43
C LEU A 12 14.88 -10.01 -1.88
N SER A 13 14.70 -11.31 -2.09
CA SER A 13 14.43 -11.87 -3.41
C SER A 13 13.08 -11.37 -3.97
N MET A 14 12.88 -11.51 -5.28
CA MET A 14 11.58 -11.20 -5.89
C MET A 14 10.44 -12.06 -5.32
N ALA A 15 10.72 -13.29 -4.88
CA ALA A 15 9.71 -14.12 -4.25
C ALA A 15 9.31 -13.56 -2.87
N GLU A 16 10.28 -13.17 -2.05
CA GLU A 16 10.02 -12.58 -0.73
C GLU A 16 9.30 -11.22 -0.84
N LEU A 17 9.64 -10.39 -1.83
CA LEU A 17 8.91 -9.15 -2.09
C LEU A 17 7.42 -9.41 -2.41
N ARG A 18 7.12 -10.48 -3.15
CA ARG A 18 5.74 -10.87 -3.45
C ARG A 18 4.99 -11.36 -2.21
N GLU A 19 5.65 -12.12 -1.34
CA GLU A 19 5.06 -12.55 -0.06
C GLU A 19 4.76 -11.35 0.85
N VAL A 20 5.69 -10.39 0.95
CA VAL A 20 5.49 -9.16 1.72
C VAL A 20 4.33 -8.34 1.14
N ALA A 21 4.26 -8.20 -0.19
CA ALA A 21 3.14 -7.53 -0.84
C ALA A 21 1.82 -8.27 -0.56
N GLY A 22 1.78 -9.60 -0.69
CA GLY A 22 0.60 -10.42 -0.40
C GLY A 22 0.10 -10.27 1.03
N TYR A 23 1.01 -10.23 2.00
CA TYR A 23 0.71 -9.94 3.39
C TYR A 23 0.12 -8.53 3.57
N ALA A 24 0.76 -7.50 3.00
CA ALA A 24 0.29 -6.14 3.10
C ALA A 24 -1.10 -5.95 2.48
N VAL A 25 -1.37 -6.63 1.35
CA VAL A 25 -2.69 -6.64 0.72
C VAL A 25 -3.74 -7.31 1.63
N ALA A 26 -3.42 -8.46 2.24
CA ALA A 26 -4.32 -9.13 3.18
C ALA A 26 -4.66 -8.27 4.41
N CYS A 27 -3.73 -7.42 4.86
CA CYS A 27 -4.00 -6.43 5.92
C CYS A 27 -4.85 -5.25 5.43
N ALA A 28 -4.64 -4.78 4.20
CA ALA A 28 -5.28 -3.58 3.69
C ALA A 28 -6.72 -3.84 3.17
N GLU A 29 -7.01 -5.03 2.65
CA GLU A 29 -8.32 -5.40 2.09
C GLU A 29 -9.50 -5.21 3.07
N PRO A 30 -9.44 -5.68 4.33
CA PRO A 30 -10.52 -5.45 5.29
C PRO A 30 -10.70 -3.96 5.65
N ALA A 31 -9.59 -3.22 5.74
CA ALA A 31 -9.61 -1.79 6.07
C ALA A 31 -10.23 -0.95 4.94
N LEU A 32 -10.10 -1.39 3.69
CA LEU A 32 -10.62 -0.66 2.53
C LEU A 32 -12.13 -0.41 2.60
N ALA A 33 -12.91 -1.28 3.24
CA ALA A 33 -14.34 -1.07 3.44
C ALA A 33 -14.64 0.23 4.20
N ILE A 34 -13.76 0.65 5.11
CA ILE A 34 -13.88 1.92 5.85
C ILE A 34 -13.74 3.11 4.91
N PHE A 35 -12.78 3.05 3.98
CA PHE A 35 -12.60 4.10 3.00
C PHE A 35 -13.76 4.14 2.00
N GLU A 36 -14.17 2.99 1.46
CA GLU A 36 -15.25 2.90 0.47
C GLU A 36 -16.62 3.31 1.05
N HIS A 37 -16.84 3.16 2.36
CA HIS A 37 -18.03 3.70 3.03
C HIS A 37 -18.08 5.23 3.01
N GLU A 38 -16.95 5.88 3.29
CA GLU A 38 -16.84 7.35 3.36
C GLU A 38 -16.67 8.02 1.99
N ARG A 39 -16.13 7.28 1.01
CA ARG A 39 -15.68 7.77 -0.31
C ARG A 39 -15.95 6.74 -1.41
N SER A 40 -17.22 6.37 -1.59
CA SER A 40 -17.61 5.32 -2.55
C SER A 40 -17.15 5.56 -3.99
N ASP A 41 -17.06 6.83 -4.41
CA ASP A 41 -16.67 7.20 -5.77
C ASP A 41 -15.15 7.23 -5.99
N ASP A 42 -14.34 7.21 -4.92
CA ASP A 42 -12.89 7.27 -5.02
C ASP A 42 -12.29 5.86 -5.07
N ARG A 43 -11.88 5.47 -6.27
CA ARG A 43 -11.32 4.14 -6.54
C ARG A 43 -9.82 4.02 -6.28
N ARG A 44 -9.12 5.11 -5.90
CA ARG A 44 -7.65 5.12 -5.83
C ARG A 44 -7.08 4.11 -4.81
N PRO A 45 -7.60 3.98 -3.57
CA PRO A 45 -7.09 2.97 -2.64
C PRO A 45 -7.35 1.53 -3.09
N ARG A 46 -8.52 1.26 -3.70
CA ARG A 46 -8.81 -0.06 -4.26
C ARG A 46 -7.85 -0.41 -5.41
N ALA A 47 -7.63 0.52 -6.34
CA ALA A 47 -6.71 0.29 -7.46
C ALA A 47 -5.27 0.01 -6.98
N ALA A 48 -4.83 0.64 -5.88
CA ALA A 48 -3.55 0.35 -5.26
C ALA A 48 -3.47 -1.06 -4.66
N ILE A 49 -4.53 -1.51 -3.99
CA ILE A 49 -4.64 -2.88 -3.47
C ILE A 49 -4.67 -3.89 -4.62
N ASP A 50 -5.43 -3.63 -5.68
CA ASP A 50 -5.57 -4.53 -6.83
C ASP A 50 -4.23 -4.70 -7.58
N ILE A 51 -3.47 -3.61 -7.81
CA ILE A 51 -2.16 -3.72 -8.47
C ILE A 51 -1.12 -4.40 -7.58
N ALA A 52 -1.18 -4.20 -6.26
CA ALA A 52 -0.33 -4.89 -5.30
C ALA A 52 -0.65 -6.39 -5.24
N ARG A 53 -1.93 -6.76 -5.29
CA ARG A 53 -2.39 -8.16 -5.40
C ARG A 53 -1.86 -8.82 -6.67
N ALA A 54 -2.01 -8.15 -7.82
CA ALA A 54 -1.48 -8.67 -9.08
C ALA A 54 0.05 -8.88 -9.02
N PHE A 55 0.78 -7.97 -8.36
CA PHE A 55 2.22 -8.17 -8.11
C PHE A 55 2.48 -9.36 -7.19
N ALA A 56 1.75 -9.52 -6.09
CA ALA A 56 1.89 -10.70 -5.23
C ALA A 56 1.66 -12.01 -6.03
N ASP A 57 0.70 -12.01 -6.96
CA ASP A 57 0.28 -13.18 -7.73
C ASP A 57 1.17 -13.50 -8.95
N GLY A 58 2.24 -12.75 -9.19
CA GLY A 58 3.22 -13.08 -10.25
C GLY A 58 3.44 -12.00 -11.31
N ALA A 59 2.64 -10.93 -11.33
CA ALA A 59 2.82 -9.86 -12.32
C ALA A 59 4.18 -9.14 -12.18
N ALA A 60 4.63 -8.49 -13.26
CA ALA A 60 5.90 -7.77 -13.26
C ALA A 60 5.89 -6.57 -12.30
N ARG A 61 7.03 -6.29 -11.66
CA ARG A 61 7.22 -5.07 -10.86
C ARG A 61 7.38 -3.87 -11.78
N THR A 62 6.32 -3.10 -11.98
CA THR A 62 6.29 -1.97 -12.91
C THR A 62 6.09 -0.63 -12.20
N LYS A 63 6.29 0.46 -12.94
CA LYS A 63 6.01 1.83 -12.44
C LYS A 63 4.56 2.02 -11.99
N ILE A 64 3.61 1.27 -12.56
CA ILE A 64 2.17 1.39 -12.26
C ILE A 64 1.88 1.16 -10.77
N ILE A 65 2.64 0.28 -10.11
CA ILE A 65 2.53 0.06 -8.66
C ILE A 65 2.76 1.37 -7.89
N ARG A 66 3.87 2.07 -8.19
CA ARG A 66 4.20 3.36 -7.56
C ARG A 66 3.20 4.46 -7.91
N ASP A 67 2.72 4.50 -9.15
CA ASP A 67 1.74 5.52 -9.57
C ASP A 67 0.42 5.36 -8.78
N ASN A 68 -0.03 4.12 -8.55
CA ASN A 68 -1.19 3.84 -7.71
C ASN A 68 -0.96 4.10 -6.22
N ALA A 69 0.23 3.77 -5.69
CA ALA A 69 0.59 4.12 -4.32
C ALA A 69 0.49 5.64 -4.08
N TRP A 70 1.01 6.45 -5.01
CA TRP A 70 0.88 7.90 -4.94
C TRP A 70 -0.56 8.40 -5.08
N ALA A 71 -1.38 7.75 -5.91
CA ALA A 71 -2.78 8.07 -6.02
C ALA A 71 -3.55 7.78 -4.71
N ALA A 72 -3.31 6.62 -4.09
CA ALA A 72 -3.88 6.27 -2.79
C ALA A 72 -3.39 7.21 -1.68
N HIS A 73 -2.12 7.65 -1.74
CA HIS A 73 -1.59 8.62 -0.79
C HIS A 73 -2.28 9.98 -0.88
N ARG A 74 -2.60 10.45 -2.10
CA ARG A 74 -3.41 11.66 -2.29
C ARG A 74 -4.82 11.49 -1.74
N ALA A 75 -5.46 10.35 -1.99
CA ALA A 75 -6.76 10.02 -1.42
C ALA A 75 -6.75 10.01 0.12
N ALA A 76 -5.69 9.48 0.73
CA ALA A 76 -5.50 9.50 2.18
C ALA A 76 -5.44 10.94 2.71
N HIS A 77 -4.66 11.81 2.06
CA HIS A 77 -4.61 13.22 2.41
C HIS A 77 -5.96 13.91 2.27
N GLU A 78 -6.66 13.72 1.16
CA GLU A 78 -7.98 14.34 0.93
C GLU A 78 -9.02 13.88 1.95
N ALA A 79 -9.02 12.60 2.33
CA ALA A 79 -9.87 12.08 3.40
C ALA A 79 -9.53 12.71 4.75
N ARG A 80 -8.24 12.85 5.06
CA ARG A 80 -7.78 13.51 6.30
C ARG A 80 -8.23 14.97 6.36
N GLU A 81 -8.06 15.73 5.29
CA GLU A 81 -8.46 17.15 5.25
C GLU A 81 -9.98 17.33 5.36
N ALA A 82 -10.76 16.32 5.00
CA ALA A 82 -12.20 16.27 5.23
C ALA A 82 -12.62 15.76 6.63
N GLY A 83 -11.67 15.55 7.54
CA GLY A 83 -11.95 15.04 8.90
C GLY A 83 -12.23 13.54 8.98
N GLN A 84 -12.04 12.78 7.90
CA GLN A 84 -12.30 11.33 7.84
C GLN A 84 -11.02 10.55 8.19
N ALA A 85 -10.59 10.63 9.44
CA ALA A 85 -9.32 10.04 9.89
C ALA A 85 -9.23 8.53 9.63
N ALA A 86 -10.30 7.78 9.90
CA ALA A 86 -10.32 6.32 9.66
C ALA A 86 -10.19 5.95 8.18
N ALA A 87 -10.83 6.73 7.29
CA ALA A 87 -10.66 6.55 5.84
C ALA A 87 -9.22 6.89 5.41
N SER A 88 -8.65 7.98 5.93
CA SER A 88 -7.23 8.31 5.68
C SER A 88 -6.30 7.15 6.03
N ASP A 89 -6.48 6.52 7.19
CA ASP A 89 -5.64 5.41 7.62
C ASP A 89 -5.87 4.14 6.80
N ALA A 90 -7.12 3.86 6.41
CA ALA A 90 -7.43 2.79 5.46
C ALA A 90 -6.75 3.00 4.09
N ALA A 91 -6.76 4.23 3.57
CA ALA A 91 -6.06 4.56 2.33
C ALA A 91 -4.54 4.45 2.46
N ARG A 92 -3.95 4.76 3.63
CA ARG A 92 -2.52 4.52 3.90
C ARG A 92 -2.16 3.04 3.92
N ALA A 93 -3.05 2.17 4.41
CA ALA A 93 -2.84 0.72 4.30
C ALA A 93 -2.71 0.28 2.83
N ALA A 94 -3.51 0.86 1.93
CA ALA A 94 -3.38 0.63 0.49
C ALA A 94 -2.06 1.15 -0.10
N VAL A 95 -1.55 2.29 0.40
CA VAL A 95 -0.20 2.79 0.02
C VAL A 95 0.87 1.78 0.41
N SER A 96 0.82 1.25 1.63
CA SER A 96 1.76 0.24 2.12
C SER A 96 1.73 -1.03 1.26
N ALA A 97 0.53 -1.50 0.88
CA ALA A 97 0.38 -2.64 -0.02
C ALA A 97 1.03 -2.39 -1.39
N ALA A 98 0.85 -1.20 -1.96
CA ALA A 98 1.43 -0.82 -3.26
C ALA A 98 2.86 -0.25 -3.16
N SER A 99 3.56 -0.41 -2.04
CA SER A 99 4.94 0.05 -1.85
C SER A 99 5.92 -1.05 -1.45
N ALA A 100 5.42 -2.26 -1.16
CA ALA A 100 6.22 -3.48 -1.02
C ALA A 100 6.93 -3.83 -2.35
#